data_AF-A0A7C0YQ83-F1
#
_entry.id   AF-A0A7C0YQ83-F1
#
_cell.length_a   1.000
_cell.length_b   1.000
_cell.length_c   1.000
_cell.angle_alpha   90.00
_cell.angle_beta   90.00
_cell.angle_gamma   90.00
#
_symmetry.space_group_name_H-M   'P 1'
#
loop_
_entity.id
_entity.type
_entity.pdbx_description
1 polymer ?
#
loop_
_entity_poly.entity_id
_entity_poly.type
_entity_poly.pdbx_seq_one_letter_code
_entity_poly.pdbx_strand_id
1 'polypeptide(L)'
;MTQLGGIKRCPICGSESLIYDPSRAEIVCSNCGYVLDEDIMDLGPEWRAFEPGQREKRSRVGAPETVMLHDKGLSTDIDWRNKDIHGSDISGSVRTKIYRLRMWQRRMRISDAIDRN
;
A
#
# COMPACT_ATOMS: atom_id res chain seq x y z
N MET A 1 4.42 -0.43 12.49
CA MET A 1 4.40 -1.80 13.07
C MET A 1 5.24 -2.67 12.15
N THR A 2 6.56 -2.65 12.33
CA THR A 2 7.45 -3.67 11.76
C THR A 2 7.03 -5.00 12.37
N GLN A 3 6.60 -5.94 11.53
CA GLN A 3 6.25 -7.29 11.98
C GLN A 3 7.54 -7.99 12.41
N LEU A 4 7.90 -7.86 13.70
CA LEU A 4 8.81 -8.77 14.39
C LEU A 4 8.08 -10.11 14.53
N GLY A 5 8.01 -10.85 13.43
CA GLY A 5 7.37 -12.16 13.35
C GLY A 5 8.15 -13.20 14.16
N GLY A 6 7.94 -13.22 15.47
CA GLY A 6 8.11 -14.42 16.30
C GLY A 6 9.43 -14.57 17.06
N ILE A 7 10.50 -13.87 16.71
CA ILE A 7 11.80 -14.11 17.36
C ILE A 7 11.99 -13.20 18.58
N LYS A 8 11.73 -13.74 19.77
CA LYS A 8 11.90 -13.05 21.06
C LYS A 8 13.20 -13.40 21.79
N ARG A 9 13.87 -14.48 21.38
CA ARG A 9 15.04 -15.04 22.07
C ARG A 9 16.11 -15.46 21.08
N CYS A 10 17.36 -15.23 21.44
CA CYS A 10 18.51 -15.74 20.70
C CYS A 10 18.59 -17.28 20.82
N PRO A 11 18.71 -18.03 19.72
CA PRO A 11 18.83 -19.49 19.75
C PRO A 11 20.17 -19.98 20.31
N ILE A 12 21.21 -19.12 20.33
CA ILE A 12 22.56 -19.50 20.78
C ILE A 12 22.72 -19.29 22.29
N CYS A 13 22.38 -18.11 22.80
CA CYS A 13 22.62 -17.77 24.22
C CYS A 13 21.35 -17.60 25.05
N GLY A 14 20.16 -17.74 24.45
CA GLY A 14 18.88 -17.62 25.14
C GLY A 14 18.50 -16.21 25.58
N SER A 15 19.32 -15.19 25.31
CA SER A 15 19.03 -13.82 25.73
C SER A 15 17.88 -13.20 24.95
N GLU A 16 17.14 -12.30 25.62
CA GLU A 16 16.05 -11.50 25.03
C GLU A 16 16.53 -10.12 24.57
N SER A 17 17.82 -9.81 24.77
CA SER A 17 18.43 -8.54 24.38
C SER A 17 18.79 -8.53 22.90
N LEU A 18 17.80 -8.21 22.07
CA LEU A 18 17.93 -8.07 20.62
C LEU A 18 17.97 -6.59 20.24
N ILE A 19 18.89 -6.20 19.36
CA ILE A 19 19.06 -4.84 18.85
C ILE A 19 18.84 -4.87 17.34
N TYR A 20 18.09 -3.90 16.82
CA TYR A 20 17.94 -3.69 15.39
C TYR A 20 19.01 -2.71 14.90
N ASP A 21 19.82 -3.13 13.92
CA ASP A 21 20.75 -2.26 13.21
C ASP A 21 20.08 -1.72 11.93
N PRO A 22 19.63 -0.46 11.91
CA PRO A 22 18.97 0.12 10.75
C PRO A 22 19.91 0.34 9.55
N SER A 23 21.22 0.33 9.73
CA SER A 23 22.18 0.53 8.64
C SER A 23 22.37 -0.70 7.76
N ARG A 24 22.20 -1.88 8.37
CA ARG A 24 22.33 -3.19 7.71
C ARG A 24 21.00 -3.92 7.53
N ALA A 25 19.93 -3.40 8.14
CA ALA A 25 18.63 -4.06 8.19
C ALA A 25 18.69 -5.45 8.83
N GLU A 26 19.44 -5.54 9.94
CA GLU A 26 19.70 -6.80 10.66
C GLU A 26 19.17 -6.71 12.11
N ILE A 27 18.74 -7.85 12.67
CA ILE A 27 18.48 -8.00 14.11
C ILE A 27 19.61 -8.82 14.72
N VAL A 28 20.34 -8.20 15.66
CA VAL A 28 21.52 -8.79 16.28
C VAL A 28 21.30 -8.97 17.77
N CYS A 29 21.74 -10.10 18.30
CA CYS A 29 21.81 -10.33 19.73
C CYS A 29 22.94 -9.51 20.35
N SER A 30 22.64 -8.63 21.31
CA SER A 30 23.68 -7.80 21.96
C SER A 30 24.67 -8.60 22.81
N ASN A 31 24.26 -9.78 23.29
CA ASN A 31 25.07 -10.61 24.19
C ASN A 31 26.09 -11.50 23.48
N CYS A 32 25.75 -12.07 22.32
CA CYS A 32 26.60 -13.02 21.60
C CYS A 32 26.93 -12.64 20.16
N GLY A 33 26.36 -11.55 19.63
CA GLY A 33 26.62 -11.08 18.27
C GLY A 33 25.95 -11.90 17.17
N TYR A 34 25.13 -12.90 17.50
CA TYR A 34 24.40 -13.69 16.52
C TYR A 34 23.35 -12.83 15.78
N VAL A 35 23.31 -12.93 14.45
CA VAL A 35 22.32 -12.29 13.59
C VAL A 35 21.10 -13.22 13.51
N LEU A 36 19.95 -12.75 13.95
CA LEU A 36 18.71 -13.54 14.01
C LEU A 36 17.88 -13.39 12.73
N ASP A 37 17.97 -12.22 12.11
CA ASP A 37 17.23 -11.88 10.90
C ASP A 37 18.04 -10.86 10.10
N GLU A 38 18.03 -10.99 8.79
CA GLU A 38 18.76 -10.18 7.81
C GLU A 38 17.79 -9.79 6.68
N ASP A 39 18.13 -8.78 5.87
CA ASP A 39 17.28 -8.27 4.78
C ASP A 39 15.89 -7.74 5.22
N ILE A 40 15.83 -7.04 6.35
CA ILE A 40 14.58 -6.44 6.83
C ILE A 40 14.14 -5.30 5.90
N MET A 41 13.10 -5.56 5.12
CA MET A 41 12.54 -4.57 4.21
C MET A 41 11.67 -3.55 4.94
N ASP A 42 11.93 -2.26 4.68
CA ASP A 42 11.02 -1.18 5.07
C ASP A 42 9.80 -1.19 4.14
N LEU A 43 8.63 -1.47 4.70
CA LEU A 43 7.33 -1.46 4.01
C LEU A 43 6.73 -0.05 3.92
N GLY A 44 7.45 0.98 4.39
CA GLY A 44 7.07 2.37 4.29
C GLY A 44 7.14 2.93 2.86
N PRO A 45 6.66 4.17 2.64
CA PRO A 45 6.79 4.83 1.35
C PRO A 45 8.26 4.98 0.95
N GLU A 46 8.61 4.48 -0.24
CA GLU A 46 9.94 4.65 -0.85
C GLU A 46 10.37 6.12 -0.99
N TRP A 47 9.38 7.02 -1.08
CA TRP A 47 9.58 8.46 -1.21
C TRP A 47 9.42 9.16 0.14
N ARG A 48 10.31 10.11 0.40
CA ARG A 48 10.20 11.02 1.54
C ARG A 48 9.44 12.28 1.11
N ALA A 49 8.44 12.70 1.90
CA ALA A 49 7.81 14.00 1.76
C ALA A 49 7.67 14.65 3.14
N PHE A 50 8.02 15.92 3.21
CA PHE A 50 7.88 16.72 4.44
C PHE A 50 6.59 17.55 4.42
N GLU A 51 6.04 17.80 3.23
CA GLU A 51 4.80 18.55 3.02
C GLU A 51 3.76 17.71 2.26
N PRO A 52 2.45 17.95 2.51
CA PRO A 52 1.36 17.25 1.82
C PRO A 52 1.43 17.38 0.29
N GLY A 53 1.75 18.56 -0.25
CA GLY A 53 1.84 18.77 -1.70
C GLY A 53 3.02 18.04 -2.34
N GLN A 54 4.10 17.78 -1.59
CA GLN A 54 5.20 16.93 -2.08
C GLN A 54 4.81 15.46 -2.11
N ARG A 55 4.00 15.02 -1.14
CA ARG A 55 3.46 13.66 -1.08
C ARG A 55 2.59 13.35 -2.31
N GLU A 56 1.68 14.25 -2.68
CA GLU A 56 0.84 14.05 -3.87
C GLU A 56 1.65 13.98 -5.17
N LYS A 57 2.71 14.78 -5.31
CA LYS A 57 3.54 14.80 -6.52
C LYS A 57 4.48 13.58 -6.62
N ARG A 58 4.94 13.06 -5.49
CA ARG A 58 5.92 11.96 -5.44
C ARG A 58 5.26 10.59 -5.36
N SER A 59 4.05 10.52 -4.81
CA SER A 59 3.31 9.27 -4.74
C SER A 59 2.93 8.81 -6.14
N ARG A 60 3.39 7.61 -6.50
CA ARG A 60 2.96 6.90 -7.72
C ARG A 60 1.73 6.02 -7.45
N VAL A 61 1.38 5.87 -6.19
CA VAL A 61 0.31 5.00 -5.71
C VAL A 61 -0.78 5.83 -5.03
N GLY A 62 -1.97 5.26 -4.94
CA GLY A 62 -3.11 5.87 -4.27
C GLY A 62 -3.02 5.83 -2.74
N ALA A 63 -4.18 5.94 -2.11
CA ALA A 63 -4.30 5.77 -0.66
C ALA A 63 -3.90 4.35 -0.23
N PRO A 64 -3.39 4.19 1.01
CA PRO A 64 -3.09 2.86 1.56
C PRO A 64 -4.36 2.02 1.69
N GLU A 65 -4.20 0.70 1.57
CA GLU A 65 -5.26 -0.26 1.83
C GLU A 65 -5.64 -0.27 3.33
N THR A 66 -6.91 -0.48 3.62
CA THR A 66 -7.40 -0.59 5.00
C THR A 66 -8.43 -1.71 5.11
N VAL A 67 -8.19 -2.63 6.03
CA VAL A 67 -9.06 -3.79 6.30
C VAL A 67 -10.46 -3.37 6.77
N MET A 68 -10.61 -2.13 7.25
CA MET A 68 -11.90 -1.58 7.67
C MET A 68 -12.83 -1.27 6.50
N LEU A 69 -12.33 -1.19 5.27
CA LEU A 69 -13.14 -0.99 4.08
C LEU A 69 -13.32 -2.29 3.30
N HIS A 70 -14.47 -2.44 2.65
CA HIS A 70 -14.72 -3.49 1.66
C HIS A 70 -13.64 -3.46 0.57
N ASP A 71 -13.23 -4.63 0.10
CA ASP A 71 -12.09 -4.82 -0.83
C ASP A 71 -10.82 -4.09 -0.37
N LYS A 72 -10.67 -3.89 0.94
CA LYS A 72 -9.58 -3.13 1.56
C LYS A 72 -9.48 -1.67 1.09
N GLY A 73 -10.57 -1.11 0.55
CA GLY A 73 -10.60 0.23 -0.05
C GLY A 73 -10.07 0.28 -1.48
N LEU A 74 -9.77 -0.86 -2.11
CA LEU A 74 -9.37 -0.95 -3.51
C LEU A 74 -10.57 -0.73 -4.42
N SER A 75 -10.89 0.54 -4.68
CA SER A 75 -11.88 0.91 -5.69
C SER A 75 -11.26 1.84 -6.72
N THR A 76 -11.68 1.69 -7.97
CA THR A 76 -11.31 2.61 -9.05
C THR A 76 -12.57 3.34 -9.49
N ASP A 77 -12.39 4.53 -10.09
CA ASP A 77 -13.45 5.30 -10.72
C ASP A 77 -13.03 5.66 -12.15
N ILE A 78 -13.86 5.34 -13.14
CA ILE A 78 -13.63 5.78 -14.52
C ILE A 78 -14.09 7.24 -14.60
N ASP A 79 -13.14 8.16 -14.83
CA ASP A 79 -13.41 9.60 -14.93
C ASP A 79 -14.57 9.88 -15.89
N TRP A 80 -15.42 10.84 -15.56
CA TRP A 80 -16.56 11.26 -16.37
C TRP A 80 -16.12 12.03 -17.62
N ARG A 81 -14.94 12.66 -17.56
CA ARG A 81 -14.36 13.40 -18.68
C ARG A 81 -14.08 12.40 -19.79
N ASN A 82 -14.59 12.67 -20.99
CA ASN A 82 -14.33 11.81 -22.16
C ASN A 82 -12.99 12.20 -22.78
N LYS A 83 -11.94 12.23 -21.96
CA LYS A 83 -10.59 12.62 -22.33
C LYS A 83 -9.63 11.48 -22.03
N ASP A 84 -8.62 11.32 -22.88
CA ASP A 84 -7.54 10.38 -22.64
C ASP A 84 -6.53 10.94 -21.62
N ILE A 85 -5.49 10.14 -21.32
CA ILE A 85 -4.42 10.52 -20.38
C ILE A 85 -3.61 11.74 -20.85
N HIS A 86 -3.64 12.05 -22.15
CA HIS A 86 -2.96 13.20 -22.73
C HIS A 86 -3.89 14.44 -22.81
N GLY A 87 -5.16 14.32 -22.39
CA GLY A 87 -6.16 15.39 -22.41
C GLY A 87 -6.94 15.52 -23.72
N SER A 88 -6.67 14.66 -24.71
CA SER A 88 -7.37 14.66 -26.01
C SER A 88 -8.76 14.08 -25.88
N ASP A 89 -9.71 14.59 -26.66
CA ASP A 89 -11.07 14.07 -26.65
C ASP A 89 -11.16 12.66 -27.24
N ILE A 90 -11.90 11.80 -26.56
CA ILE A 90 -12.11 10.43 -26.97
C ILE A 90 -13.08 10.39 -28.15
N SER A 91 -12.75 9.62 -29.18
CA SER A 91 -13.60 9.46 -30.37
C SER A 91 -14.98 8.89 -30.03
N GLY A 92 -15.98 9.23 -30.84
CA GLY A 92 -17.39 8.86 -30.57
C GLY A 92 -17.62 7.34 -30.43
N SER A 93 -16.89 6.52 -31.19
CA SER A 93 -16.98 5.06 -31.13
C SER A 93 -16.47 4.49 -29.79
N VAL A 94 -15.42 5.10 -29.23
CA VAL A 94 -14.84 4.70 -27.94
C VAL A 94 -15.67 5.26 -26.79
N ARG A 95 -16.23 6.46 -26.93
CA ARG A 95 -17.10 7.10 -25.91
C ARG A 95 -18.30 6.22 -25.53
N THR A 96 -18.93 5.56 -26.51
CA THR A 96 -20.05 4.63 -26.25
C THR A 96 -19.60 3.41 -25.46
N LYS A 97 -18.39 2.89 -25.70
CA LYS A 97 -17.82 1.78 -24.92
C LYS A 97 -17.54 2.21 -23.48
N ILE A 98 -16.91 3.36 -23.29
CA ILE A 98 -16.62 3.93 -21.96
C ILE A 98 -17.91 4.20 -21.18
N TYR A 99 -18.95 4.71 -21.84
CA TYR A 99 -20.26 4.89 -21.21
C TYR A 99 -20.82 3.58 -20.65
N ARG A 100 -20.72 2.48 -21.41
CA ARG A 100 -21.12 1.15 -20.92
C ARG A 100 -20.24 0.69 -19.77
N LEU A 101 -18.92 0.88 -19.84
CA LEU A 101 -18.01 0.53 -18.75
C LEU A 101 -18.35 1.26 -17.45
N ARG A 102 -18.61 2.58 -17.52
CA ARG A 102 -19.06 3.36 -16.35
C ARG A 102 -20.36 2.84 -15.76
N MET A 103 -21.30 2.45 -16.62
CA MET A 103 -22.57 1.85 -16.18
C MET A 103 -22.35 0.52 -15.46
N TRP A 104 -21.49 -0.36 -15.99
CA TRP A 104 -21.15 -1.62 -15.35
C TRP A 104 -20.40 -1.43 -14.04
N GLN A 105 -19.41 -0.54 -14.02
CA GLN A 105 -18.66 -0.20 -12.81
C GLN A 105 -19.59 0.29 -11.70
N ARG A 106 -20.56 1.17 -12.01
CA ARG A 106 -21.54 1.65 -11.02
C ARG A 106 -22.43 0.52 -10.49
N ARG A 107 -22.78 -0.46 -11.32
CA ARG A 107 -23.59 -1.62 -10.92
C ARG A 107 -22.79 -2.64 -10.10
N MET A 108 -21.51 -2.79 -10.40
CA MET A 108 -20.59 -3.69 -9.69
C MET A 108 -20.12 -3.10 -8.36
N ARG A 109 -20.09 -1.77 -8.24
CA ARG A 109 -19.83 -1.12 -6.96
C ARG A 109 -20.97 -1.49 -6.01
N ILE A 110 -20.71 -2.45 -5.14
CA ILE A 110 -21.61 -2.85 -4.07
C ILE A 110 -21.81 -1.61 -3.19
N SER A 111 -22.98 -1.00 -3.30
CA SER A 111 -23.35 0.22 -2.57
C SER A 111 -24.36 -0.06 -1.47
N ASP A 112 -24.68 -1.33 -1.21
CA ASP A 112 -25.74 -1.71 -0.29
C ASP A 112 -25.34 -1.41 1.16
N ALA A 113 -26.29 -0.87 1.90
CA ALA A 113 -26.10 -0.50 3.31
C ALA A 113 -25.83 -1.72 4.21
N ILE A 114 -26.11 -2.93 3.72
CA ILE A 114 -25.95 -4.19 4.45
C ILE A 114 -24.46 -4.58 4.56
N ASP A 115 -23.62 -4.25 3.57
CA ASP A 115 -22.17 -4.54 3.62
C ASP A 115 -21.35 -3.41 4.26
N ARG A 116 -22.01 -2.35 4.76
CA ARG A 116 -21.37 -1.22 5.47
C ARG A 116 -21.46 -1.33 7.00
N ASN A 117 -22.19 -2.31 7.54
CA ASN A 117 -22.45 -2.48 8.97
C ASN A 117 -21.90 -3.81 9.50
#